data_AF-A0A430SCZ1-F1
#
_entry.id   AF-A0A430SCZ1-F1
#
_cell.length_a   1.000
_cell.length_b   1.000
_cell.length_c   1.000
_cell.angle_alpha   90.00
_cell.angle_beta   90.00
_cell.angle_gamma   90.00
#
_symmetry.space_group_name_H-M   'P 1'
#
loop_
_entity.id
_entity.type
_entity.pdbx_description
1 polymer ?
#
loop_
_entity_poly.entity_id
_entity_poly.type
_entity_poly.pdbx_seq_one_letter_code
_entity_poly.pdbx_strand_id
1 'polypeptide(L)' 'MKERWIQNAITRPGRLRAYVRRVYGEEGFTKRGTIRVEVLRELAKRRDGIGQAARLALRLREFRKEE' A
#
# COMPACT_ATOMS: atom_id res chain seq x y z
N MET A 1 -4.32 17.42 -7.27
CA MET A 1 -4.50 16.17 -8.07
C MET A 1 -3.27 15.24 -7.92
N LYS A 2 -2.87 14.83 -6.70
CA LYS A 2 -1.56 14.16 -6.45
C LYS A 2 -1.64 12.82 -5.66
N GLU A 3 -2.78 12.12 -5.61
CA GLU A 3 -2.95 10.91 -4.77
C GLU A 3 -3.07 9.57 -5.52
N ARG A 4 -3.01 9.55 -6.87
CA ARG A 4 -3.22 8.33 -7.66
C ARG A 4 -2.02 7.37 -7.70
N TRP A 5 -0.84 7.85 -7.38
CA TRP A 5 0.38 7.06 -7.63
C TRP A 5 0.55 5.91 -6.62
N ILE A 6 0.17 6.03 -5.35
CA ILE A 6 0.14 4.87 -4.43
C ILE A 6 -0.92 3.85 -4.90
N GLN A 7 -2.01 4.33 -5.51
CA GLN A 7 -3.01 3.45 -6.13
C GLN A 7 -2.44 2.76 -7.39
N ASN A 8 -1.58 3.42 -8.16
CA ASN A 8 -0.97 2.90 -9.39
C ASN A 8 0.31 2.06 -9.17
N ALA A 9 1.06 2.36 -8.11
CA ALA A 9 2.34 1.77 -7.71
C ALA A 9 2.26 0.28 -7.36
N ILE A 10 1.07 -0.14 -6.94
CA ILE A 10 0.76 -1.54 -6.71
C ILE A 10 0.45 -2.08 -8.11
N THR A 11 1.43 -2.70 -8.77
CA THR A 11 1.43 -3.14 -10.19
C THR A 11 0.39 -4.23 -10.50
N ARG A 12 -0.88 -3.83 -10.37
CA ARG A 12 -2.17 -4.55 -10.22
C ARG A 12 -2.82 -3.97 -8.95
N PRO A 13 -3.45 -2.77 -9.02
CA PRO A 13 -4.09 -2.10 -7.87
C PRO A 13 -4.97 -3.04 -7.05
N GLY A 14 -5.52 -4.08 -7.69
CA GLY A 14 -6.31 -5.12 -7.05
C GLY A 14 -5.57 -5.98 -6.02
N ARG A 15 -4.32 -6.43 -6.23
CA ARG A 15 -3.80 -7.55 -5.40
C ARG A 15 -3.53 -7.16 -3.96
N LEU A 16 -2.73 -6.11 -3.72
CA LEU A 16 -2.45 -5.65 -2.36
C LEU A 16 -3.71 -5.07 -1.71
N ARG A 17 -4.51 -4.31 -2.47
CA ARG A 17 -5.77 -3.72 -1.98
C ARG A 17 -6.82 -4.77 -1.61
N ALA A 18 -7.02 -5.79 -2.44
CA ALA A 18 -7.93 -6.91 -2.16
C ALA A 18 -7.42 -7.72 -0.96
N TYR A 19 -6.11 -7.94 -0.86
CA TYR A 19 -5.54 -8.59 0.33
C TYR A 19 -5.82 -7.78 1.59
N VAL A 20 -5.55 -6.48 1.59
CA VAL A 20 -5.81 -5.60 2.74
C VAL A 20 -7.30 -5.56 3.08
N ARG A 21 -8.18 -5.40 2.08
CA ARG A 21 -9.64 -5.42 2.27
C ARG A 21 -10.13 -6.74 2.86
N ARG A 22 -9.54 -7.87 2.48
CA ARG A 22 -9.90 -9.20 2.97
C ARG A 22 -9.40 -9.45 4.40
N VAL A 23 -8.21 -8.98 4.74
CA VAL A 23 -7.53 -9.31 6.02
C VAL A 23 -7.79 -8.27 7.10
N TYR A 24 -7.72 -6.98 6.75
CA TYR A 24 -7.83 -5.85 7.69
C TYR A 24 -9.14 -5.09 7.53
N GLY A 25 -10.01 -5.47 6.58
CA GLY A 25 -11.28 -4.79 6.37
C GLY A 25 -11.11 -3.30 6.00
N GLU A 26 -12.00 -2.46 6.53
CA GLU A 26 -11.94 -1.01 6.34
C GLU A 26 -10.87 -0.34 7.19
N GLU A 27 -10.50 -0.95 8.31
CA GLU A 27 -9.46 -0.46 9.21
C GLU A 27 -8.08 -0.44 8.55
N GLY A 28 -7.88 -1.25 7.51
CA GLY A 28 -6.68 -1.26 6.70
C GLY A 28 -6.51 -0.04 5.79
N PHE A 29 -7.55 0.79 5.67
CA PHE A 29 -7.58 1.97 4.82
C PHE A 29 -7.71 3.25 5.63
N THR A 30 -7.20 4.34 5.07
CA THR A 30 -7.43 5.70 5.57
C THR A 30 -8.82 6.16 5.14
N LYS A 31 -9.32 7.25 5.74
CA LYS A 31 -10.58 7.91 5.32
C LYS A 31 -10.61 8.30 3.83
N ARG A 32 -9.45 8.38 3.16
CA ARG A 32 -9.31 8.68 1.72
C ARG A 32 -9.29 7.44 0.83
N GLY A 33 -9.43 6.24 1.40
CA GLY A 33 -9.43 4.97 0.66
C GLY A 33 -8.04 4.47 0.24
N THR A 34 -6.96 5.03 0.80
CA THR A 34 -5.58 4.54 0.61
C THR A 34 -5.19 3.60 1.75
N ILE A 35 -4.28 2.65 1.49
CA ILE A 35 -3.83 1.71 2.52
C ILE A 35 -3.05 2.47 3.60
N ARG A 36 -3.31 2.18 4.88
CA ARG A 36 -2.57 2.78 6.00
C ARG A 36 -1.10 2.40 5.94
N VAL A 37 -0.24 3.35 6.30
CA VAL A 37 1.21 3.14 6.34
C VAL A 37 1.59 2.04 7.32
N GLU A 38 0.89 1.93 8.44
CA GLU A 38 1.11 0.91 9.46
C GLU A 38 0.91 -0.49 8.88
N VAL A 39 -0.18 -0.69 8.13
CA VAL A 39 -0.45 -1.94 7.41
C VAL A 39 0.61 -2.23 6.36
N LEU A 40 1.06 -1.21 5.61
CA LEU A 40 2.15 -1.40 4.64
C LEU A 40 3.46 -1.82 5.32
N ARG A 41 3.79 -1.25 6.49
CA ARG A 41 4.99 -1.63 7.28
C ARG A 41 4.90 -3.05 7.80
N GLU A 42 3.73 -3.48 8.23
CA GLU A 42 3.49 -4.85 8.67
C GLU A 42 3.64 -5.84 7.49
N LEU A 43 2.97 -5.56 6.37
CA LEU A 43 3.04 -6.40 5.17
C LEU A 43 4.44 -6.42 4.56
N ALA A 44 5.21 -5.34 4.67
CA ALA A 44 6.58 -5.27 4.19
C ALA A 44 7.53 -6.27 4.88
N LYS A 45 7.15 -6.84 6.03
CA LYS A 45 7.92 -7.91 6.70
C LYS A 45 7.77 -9.27 6.01
N ARG A 46 6.74 -9.45 5.18
CA ARG A 46 6.48 -10.71 4.47
C ARG A 46 7.52 -10.94 3.38
N ARG A 47 7.91 -12.20 3.16
CA ARG A 47 8.83 -12.61 2.07
C ARG A 47 8.11 -12.99 0.78
N ASP A 48 6.79 -12.83 0.72
CA ASP A 48 5.98 -13.14 -0.45
C ASP A 48 5.80 -11.91 -1.37
N GLY A 49 5.05 -12.12 -2.46
CA GLY A 49 4.73 -11.04 -3.40
C GLY A 49 3.87 -9.91 -2.80
N ILE A 50 3.19 -10.12 -1.67
CA ILE A 50 2.46 -9.06 -0.96
C ILE A 50 3.45 -8.16 -0.23
N GLY A 51 4.45 -8.74 0.43
CA GLY A 51 5.52 -7.98 1.07
C GLY A 51 6.38 -7.21 0.07
N GLN A 52 6.65 -7.76 -1.12
CA GLN A 52 7.32 -7.03 -2.20
C GLN A 52 6.51 -5.79 -2.63
N ALA A 53 5.20 -5.94 -2.83
CA ALA A 53 4.32 -4.82 -3.19
C ALA A 53 4.23 -3.77 -2.07
N ALA A 54 4.20 -4.21 -0.80
CA ALA A 54 4.18 -3.30 0.35
C ALA A 54 5.49 -2.52 0.49
N ARG A 55 6.65 -3.16 0.30
CA ARG A 55 7.97 -2.50 0.28
C ARG A 55 8.07 -1.49 -0.87
N LEU A 56 7.59 -1.85 -2.06
CA LEU A 56 7.52 -0.93 -3.19
C LEU A 56 6.65 0.29 -2.87
N ALA A 57 5.46 0.08 -2.31
CA ALA A 57 4.57 1.17 -1.91
C ALA A 57 5.19 2.11 -0.86
N LEU A 58 5.92 1.56 0.12
CA LEU A 58 6.66 2.36 1.11
C LEU A 58 7.79 3.16 0.48
N ARG A 59 8.61 2.52 -0.37
CA ARG A 59 9.72 3.20 -1.04
C ARG A 59 9.23 4.33 -1.93
N LEU A 60 8.19 4.03 -2.70
CA LEU A 60 7.52 5.02 -3.51
C LEU A 60 7.07 6.17 -2.61
N ARG A 61 6.35 5.92 -1.50
CA ARG A 61 5.91 6.93 -0.53
C ARG A 61 7.01 7.91 -0.11
N GLU A 62 8.23 7.42 0.14
CA GLU A 62 9.36 8.26 0.54
C GLU A 62 9.83 9.17 -0.60
N PHE A 63 9.92 8.68 -1.85
CA PHE A 63 10.26 9.53 -3.00
C PHE A 63 9.32 10.73 -3.16
N ARG A 64 8.02 10.58 -2.89
CA ARG A 64 7.07 11.71 -2.95
C ARG A 64 7.29 12.75 -1.86
N LYS A 65 7.92 12.40 -0.73
CA LYS A 65 8.21 13.40 0.32
C LYS A 65 9.43 14.25 0.00
N GLU A 66 10.29 13.75 -0.88
CA GLU A 66 11.50 14.46 -1.33
C GLU A 66 11.21 15.43 -2.49
N GLU A 67 10.01 15.36 -3.10
CA GLU A 67 9.45 16.31 -4.08
C GLU A 67 8.61 17.42 -3.44
#